data_AF-A0A2D5Z4K8-F1
#
_entry.id   AF-A0A2D5Z4K8-F1
#
_cell.length_a   1.000
_cell.length_b   1.000
_cell.length_c   1.000
_cell.angle_alpha   90.00
_cell.angle_beta   90.00
_cell.angle_gamma   90.00
#
_symmetry.space_group_name_H-M   'P 1'
#
loop_
_entity.id
_entity.type
_entity.pdbx_description
1 polymer ?
#
loop_
_entity_poly.entity_id
_entity_poly.type
_entity_poly.pdbx_seq_one_letter_code
_entity_poly.pdbx_strand_id
1 'polypeptide(L)'
;MFFPLALLFLLVIFAAGVAVLSVRLLPGSTTARRVFTVTALSMCGVAALLVLLLVSMRARAVQLHHAEVDREVMSYSYQVAQRRQMIEPVSAPAWLNEVDEQFDADTYPSVRVAAQALGRRTLILLKDVAGEAPPEVFQIAQEQVAGRSGRVDRRSTIPAEAAADLSEVLRKALPDTRVLSATSMPPGPRIVSIRLRIPSYSLTRSGHGVETVGGALRAIVEGSSGSASVDTRFLEKLWLSDYTRFSALTRRPWLIARSQGFANSAAQAEQDACDTAGRLLADTMKSAGTPVGAYGSVTLPDDLALRLAAEMRGGRMVADRFVQRLSRPYGDVWRAAILVDPGNDGLVQVLNNLRGAQHRHRASLFVTGFSLVALVGCIVVIYLFLNMATKGYYEWALRIASFVIIAGGLLFVLSLRW
;
A
#
# COMPACT_ATOMS: atom_id res chain seq x y z
N MET A 1 24.52 -13.44 -13.26
CA MET A 1 25.85 -13.87 -12.80
C MET A 1 26.75 -14.41 -13.91
N PHE A 2 26.21 -14.97 -15.01
CA PHE A 2 27.01 -15.65 -16.05
C PHE A 2 27.77 -14.74 -17.03
N PHE A 3 27.33 -13.51 -17.25
CA PHE A 3 27.94 -12.59 -18.21
C PHE A 3 29.44 -12.29 -18.00
N PRO A 4 29.93 -11.98 -16.77
CA PRO A 4 31.37 -11.72 -16.57
C PRO A 4 32.25 -12.96 -16.77
N LEU A 5 31.74 -14.15 -16.44
CA LEU A 5 32.45 -15.41 -16.66
C LEU A 5 32.58 -15.72 -18.16
N ALA A 6 31.51 -15.51 -18.93
CA ALA A 6 31.52 -15.69 -20.38
C ALA A 6 32.47 -14.71 -21.08
N LEU A 7 32.50 -13.44 -20.65
CA LEU A 7 33.43 -12.44 -21.17
C LEU A 7 34.89 -12.79 -20.88
N LEU A 8 35.17 -13.24 -19.66
CA LEU A 8 36.51 -13.66 -19.25
C LEU A 8 36.97 -14.89 -20.05
N PHE A 9 36.07 -15.86 -20.28
CA PHE A 9 36.34 -17.04 -21.09
C PHE A 9 36.63 -16.67 -22.56
N LEU A 10 35.84 -15.75 -23.15
CA LEU A 10 36.08 -15.23 -24.50
C LEU A 10 37.43 -14.50 -24.61
N LEU A 11 37.80 -13.70 -23.60
CA LEU A 11 39.10 -13.03 -23.54
C LEU A 11 40.26 -14.03 -23.50
N VAL A 12 40.11 -15.12 -22.72
CA VAL A 12 41.12 -16.19 -22.64
C VAL A 12 41.24 -16.94 -23.97
N ILE A 13 40.13 -17.28 -24.63
CA ILE A 13 40.15 -17.93 -25.95
C ILE A 13 40.80 -17.01 -26.99
N PHE A 14 40.45 -15.71 -26.99
CA PHE A 14 41.03 -14.73 -27.89
C PHE A 14 42.55 -14.60 -27.66
N ALA A 15 42.99 -14.52 -26.40
CA ALA A 15 44.41 -14.51 -26.02
C ALA A 15 45.15 -15.72 -26.58
N ALA A 16 44.60 -16.92 -26.37
CA ALA A 16 45.17 -18.17 -26.85
C ALA A 16 45.23 -18.21 -28.38
N GLY A 17 44.18 -17.74 -29.06
CA GLY A 17 44.15 -17.63 -30.51
C GLY A 17 45.24 -16.70 -31.06
N VAL A 18 45.37 -15.49 -30.49
CA VAL A 18 46.42 -14.53 -30.88
C VAL A 18 47.82 -15.09 -30.62
N ALA A 19 48.03 -15.80 -29.50
CA ALA A 19 49.29 -16.45 -29.18
C ALA A 19 49.66 -17.55 -30.19
N VAL A 20 48.71 -18.43 -30.55
CA VAL A 20 48.94 -19.49 -31.54
C VAL A 20 49.19 -18.91 -32.93
N LEU A 21 48.42 -17.89 -33.32
CA LEU A 21 48.52 -17.27 -34.63
C LEU A 21 49.85 -16.52 -34.82
N SER A 22 50.32 -15.83 -33.77
CA SER A 22 51.60 -15.11 -33.79
C SER A 22 52.81 -16.03 -33.88
N VAL A 23 52.74 -17.25 -33.31
CA VAL A 23 53.79 -18.27 -33.48
C VAL A 23 53.88 -18.74 -34.93
N ARG A 24 52.75 -18.82 -35.65
CA ARG A 24 52.72 -19.32 -37.04
C ARG A 24 52.97 -18.28 -38.12
N LEU A 25 52.50 -17.04 -37.95
CA LEU A 25 52.46 -16.06 -39.05
C LEU A 25 53.66 -15.10 -39.12
N LEU A 26 54.53 -15.04 -38.11
CA LEU A 26 55.68 -14.13 -38.11
C LEU A 26 56.98 -14.83 -38.56
N PRO A 27 57.40 -14.73 -39.83
CA PRO A 27 58.74 -15.10 -40.27
C PRO A 27 59.72 -14.01 -39.80
N GLY A 28 60.45 -14.29 -38.73
CA GLY A 28 61.38 -13.34 -38.13
C GLY A 28 62.11 -13.96 -36.94
N SER A 29 63.18 -13.30 -36.50
CA SER A 29 64.06 -13.77 -35.42
C SER A 29 63.26 -14.18 -34.18
N THR A 30 63.75 -15.22 -33.49
CA THR A 30 63.14 -15.78 -32.27
C THR A 30 62.82 -14.72 -31.21
N THR A 31 63.55 -13.61 -31.22
CA THR A 31 63.36 -12.44 -30.35
C THR A 31 62.02 -11.73 -30.61
N ALA A 32 61.65 -11.48 -31.87
CA ALA A 32 60.42 -10.77 -32.21
C ALA A 32 59.16 -11.56 -31.82
N ARG A 33 59.19 -12.90 -32.00
CA ARG A 33 58.11 -13.80 -31.55
C ARG A 33 57.92 -13.75 -30.04
N ARG A 34 59.03 -13.81 -29.27
CA ARG A 34 58.98 -13.74 -27.80
C ARG A 34 58.39 -12.43 -27.31
N VAL A 35 58.83 -11.29 -27.87
CA VAL A 35 58.29 -9.98 -27.52
C VAL A 35 56.79 -9.91 -27.80
N PHE A 36 56.34 -10.37 -28.97
CA PHE A 36 54.91 -10.35 -29.30
C PHE A 36 54.07 -11.23 -28.36
N THR A 37 54.52 -12.46 -28.07
CA THR A 37 53.80 -13.35 -27.13
C THR A 37 53.70 -12.77 -25.72
N VAL A 38 54.79 -12.18 -25.21
CA VAL A 38 54.79 -11.56 -23.87
C VAL A 38 53.86 -10.35 -23.83
N THR A 39 53.84 -9.54 -24.89
CA THR A 39 52.97 -8.36 -24.97
C THR A 39 51.49 -8.75 -25.03
N ALA A 40 51.15 -9.77 -25.83
CA ALA A 40 49.79 -10.30 -25.92
C ALA A 40 49.30 -10.91 -24.59
N LEU A 41 50.13 -11.74 -23.94
CA LEU A 41 49.82 -12.31 -22.63
C LEU A 41 49.66 -11.22 -21.56
N SER A 42 50.50 -10.19 -21.58
CA SER A 42 50.40 -9.03 -20.68
C SER A 42 49.08 -8.29 -20.88
N MET A 43 48.69 -7.98 -22.12
CA MET A 43 47.41 -7.31 -22.40
C MET A 43 46.21 -8.14 -21.95
N CYS A 44 46.24 -9.46 -22.13
CA CYS A 44 45.18 -10.35 -21.67
C CYS A 44 45.12 -10.46 -20.15
N GLY A 45 46.28 -10.50 -19.47
CA GLY A 45 46.35 -10.45 -18.01
C GLY A 45 45.76 -9.15 -17.44
N VAL A 46 46.09 -8.00 -18.05
CA VAL A 46 45.53 -6.70 -17.67
C VAL A 46 44.01 -6.66 -17.90
N ALA A 47 43.54 -7.17 -19.04
CA ALA A 47 42.11 -7.23 -19.33
C ALA A 47 41.34 -8.13 -18.33
N ALA A 48 41.89 -9.31 -18.01
CA ALA A 48 41.30 -10.21 -17.02
C ALA A 48 41.25 -9.59 -15.62
N LEU A 49 42.34 -8.92 -15.19
CA LEU A 49 42.39 -8.19 -13.92
C LEU A 49 41.32 -7.08 -13.87
N LEU A 50 41.18 -6.30 -14.94
CA LEU A 50 40.17 -5.25 -15.07
C LEU A 50 38.75 -5.82 -14.92
N VAL A 51 38.46 -6.94 -15.58
CA VAL A 51 37.16 -7.62 -15.45
C VAL A 51 36.91 -8.06 -14.00
N LEU A 52 37.90 -8.66 -13.34
CA LEU A 52 37.81 -9.11 -11.95
C LEU A 52 37.59 -7.92 -10.98
N LEU A 53 38.28 -6.81 -11.22
CA LEU A 53 38.15 -5.58 -10.43
C LEU A 53 36.74 -4.97 -10.60
N LEU A 54 36.22 -4.93 -11.84
CA LEU A 54 34.84 -4.50 -12.10
C LEU A 54 33.79 -5.40 -11.43
N VAL A 55 33.98 -6.72 -11.46
CA VAL A 55 33.07 -7.67 -10.81
C VAL A 55 33.08 -7.51 -9.29
N SER A 56 34.27 -7.38 -8.68
CA SER A 56 34.42 -7.22 -7.24
C SER A 56 33.87 -5.87 -6.74
N MET A 57 34.07 -4.78 -7.49
CA MET A 57 33.44 -3.48 -7.18
C MET A 57 31.92 -3.58 -7.23
N ARG A 58 31.36 -4.33 -8.20
CA ARG A 58 29.91 -4.56 -8.28
C ARG A 58 29.39 -5.33 -7.08
N ALA A 59 30.09 -6.38 -6.65
CA ALA A 59 29.69 -7.19 -5.50
C ALA A 59 29.69 -6.38 -4.20
N ARG A 60 30.75 -5.58 -3.96
CA ARG A 60 30.82 -4.69 -2.79
C ARG A 60 29.75 -3.60 -2.81
N ALA A 61 29.47 -3.02 -3.98
CA ALA A 61 28.40 -2.02 -4.11
C ALA A 61 27.02 -2.59 -3.75
N VAL A 62 26.74 -3.86 -4.10
CA VAL A 62 25.47 -4.52 -3.75
C VAL A 62 25.36 -4.78 -2.24
N GLN A 63 26.44 -5.21 -1.57
CA GLN A 63 26.41 -5.52 -0.14
C GLN A 63 26.22 -4.28 0.74
N LEU A 64 26.96 -3.20 0.47
CA LEU A 64 26.80 -1.93 1.21
C LEU A 64 25.40 -1.35 1.03
N HIS A 65 24.79 -1.56 -0.15
CA HIS A 65 23.46 -1.07 -0.45
C HIS A 65 22.36 -1.70 0.42
N HIS A 66 22.41 -3.02 0.67
CA HIS A 66 21.37 -3.68 1.47
C HIS A 66 21.31 -3.17 2.92
N ALA A 67 22.47 -3.00 3.56
CA ALA A 67 22.52 -2.56 4.96
C ALA A 67 22.02 -1.12 5.17
N GLU A 68 22.17 -0.25 4.17
CA GLU A 68 21.79 1.16 4.26
C GLU A 68 20.32 1.40 3.88
N VAL A 69 19.77 0.60 2.96
CA VAL A 69 18.34 0.60 2.61
C VAL A 69 17.46 0.34 3.84
N ASP A 70 17.82 -0.65 4.66
CA ASP A 70 17.06 -0.97 5.87
C ASP A 70 17.06 0.20 6.88
N ARG A 71 18.14 0.99 6.90
CA ARG A 71 18.29 2.15 7.78
C ARG A 71 17.48 3.36 7.31
N GLU A 72 17.48 3.65 6.01
CA GLU A 72 16.69 4.75 5.43
C GLU A 72 15.19 4.45 5.44
N VAL A 73 14.79 3.21 5.18
CA VAL A 73 13.37 2.81 5.21
C VAL A 73 12.81 2.99 6.63
N MET A 74 13.61 2.68 7.65
CA MET A 74 13.27 2.96 9.04
C MET A 74 13.15 4.46 9.32
N SER A 75 14.12 5.30 8.91
CA SER A 75 14.03 6.75 9.19
C SER A 75 12.84 7.41 8.46
N TYR A 76 12.48 6.89 7.28
CA TYR A 76 11.37 7.40 6.49
C TYR A 76 10.00 7.06 7.09
N SER A 77 9.82 5.83 7.58
CA SER A 77 8.57 5.45 8.26
C SER A 77 8.29 6.35 9.47
N TYR A 78 9.35 6.76 10.20
CA TYR A 78 9.26 7.74 11.28
C TYR A 78 8.95 9.18 10.83
N GLN A 79 9.53 9.66 9.72
CA GLN A 79 9.25 11.02 9.23
C GLN A 79 7.84 11.15 8.65
N VAL A 80 7.39 10.14 7.90
CA VAL A 80 6.00 10.04 7.42
C VAL A 80 5.02 9.99 8.60
N ALA A 81 5.41 9.34 9.70
CA ALA A 81 4.62 9.31 10.93
C ALA A 81 4.44 10.70 11.56
N GLN A 82 5.53 11.45 11.71
CA GLN A 82 5.51 12.75 12.39
C GLN A 82 4.74 13.82 11.61
N ARG A 83 4.87 13.87 10.27
CA ARG A 83 4.16 14.89 9.46
C ARG A 83 2.64 14.66 9.36
N ARG A 84 2.15 13.44 9.61
CA ARG A 84 0.75 13.07 9.39
C ARG A 84 -0.20 13.35 10.55
N GLN A 85 0.28 13.84 11.69
CA GLN A 85 -0.61 14.31 12.76
C GLN A 85 -1.52 15.49 12.34
N MET A 86 -1.36 16.05 11.12
CA MET A 86 -2.14 17.19 10.64
C MET A 86 -3.03 16.94 9.40
N ILE A 87 -3.04 15.75 8.79
CA ILE A 87 -3.94 15.50 7.65
C ILE A 87 -5.22 14.87 8.19
N GLU A 88 -6.13 15.72 8.66
CA GLU A 88 -7.53 15.32 8.85
C GLU A 88 -8.03 14.76 7.51
N PRO A 89 -8.60 13.54 7.47
CA PRO A 89 -9.05 12.95 6.22
C PRO A 89 -10.05 13.90 5.58
N VAL A 90 -9.74 14.35 4.36
CA VAL A 90 -10.68 15.13 3.52
C VAL A 90 -12.05 14.49 3.64
N SER A 91 -13.05 15.24 4.10
CA SER A 91 -14.38 14.72 4.36
C SER A 91 -15.00 14.29 3.03
N ALA A 92 -14.87 13.00 2.72
CA ALA A 92 -15.53 12.39 1.58
C ALA A 92 -17.06 12.54 1.78
N PRO A 93 -17.82 13.07 0.81
CA PRO A 93 -19.26 13.34 0.96
C PRO A 93 -20.06 12.14 1.45
N ALA A 94 -19.65 10.92 1.07
CA ALA A 94 -20.29 9.67 1.50
C ALA A 94 -20.14 9.36 2.99
N TRP A 95 -19.30 10.08 3.73
CA TRP A 95 -18.95 9.86 5.14
C TRP A 95 -19.40 10.99 6.06
N LEU A 96 -20.21 11.90 5.55
CA LEU A 96 -20.82 12.98 6.33
C LEU A 96 -21.91 12.43 7.25
N ASN A 97 -22.11 13.06 8.41
CA ASN A 97 -23.08 12.61 9.41
C ASN A 97 -24.52 12.64 8.87
N GLU A 98 -24.81 13.59 7.98
CA GLU A 98 -26.10 13.76 7.30
C GLU A 98 -26.47 12.52 6.49
N VAL A 99 -25.48 11.79 5.95
CA VAL A 99 -25.72 10.53 5.22
C VAL A 99 -26.26 9.46 6.17
N ASP A 100 -25.73 9.38 7.39
CA ASP A 100 -26.15 8.41 8.40
C ASP A 100 -27.52 8.76 8.99
N GLU A 101 -27.91 10.04 8.93
CA GLU A 101 -29.25 10.50 9.29
C GLU A 101 -30.29 10.14 8.21
N GLN A 102 -29.90 10.19 6.93
CA GLN A 102 -30.80 9.96 5.80
C GLN A 102 -30.99 8.48 5.43
N PHE A 103 -29.99 7.63 5.68
CA PHE A 103 -29.99 6.25 5.21
C PHE A 103 -29.74 5.24 6.34
N ASP A 104 -30.40 4.10 6.20
CA ASP A 104 -30.25 2.99 7.13
C ASP A 104 -29.01 2.17 6.79
N ALA A 105 -28.08 2.08 7.73
CA ALA A 105 -26.92 1.21 7.57
C ALA A 105 -27.19 -0.19 8.10
N ASP A 106 -26.51 -1.17 7.50
CA ASP A 106 -26.49 -2.55 7.97
C ASP A 106 -25.62 -2.72 9.23
N THR A 107 -24.52 -1.99 9.33
CA THR A 107 -23.56 -2.00 10.45
C THR A 107 -23.01 -0.59 10.70
N TYR A 108 -22.78 -0.22 11.96
CA TYR A 108 -22.22 1.09 12.36
C TYR A 108 -20.79 0.96 12.94
N PRO A 109 -19.93 1.97 12.82
CA PRO A 109 -18.51 1.88 13.19
C PRO A 109 -18.24 1.99 14.71
N SER A 110 -19.27 2.25 15.51
CA SER A 110 -19.18 2.20 16.97
C SER A 110 -20.55 1.97 17.61
N VAL A 111 -20.54 1.54 18.87
CA VAL A 111 -21.76 1.42 19.69
C VAL A 111 -22.52 2.76 19.78
N ARG A 112 -21.78 3.88 19.86
CA ARG A 112 -22.36 5.23 19.95
C ARG A 112 -23.15 5.61 18.71
N VAL A 113 -22.54 5.45 17.53
CA VAL A 113 -23.22 5.75 16.24
C VAL A 113 -24.40 4.79 16.03
N ALA A 114 -24.25 3.52 16.42
CA ALA A 114 -25.34 2.55 16.36
C ALA A 114 -26.51 2.92 17.27
N ALA A 115 -26.25 3.52 18.44
CA ALA A 115 -27.28 3.97 19.37
C ALA A 115 -28.03 5.21 18.86
N GLN A 116 -27.35 6.14 18.19
CA GLN A 116 -28.02 7.26 17.52
C GLN A 116 -28.97 6.77 16.42
N ALA A 117 -28.50 5.84 15.59
CA ALA A 117 -29.33 5.21 14.56
C ALA A 117 -30.51 4.44 15.17
N LEU A 118 -30.27 3.73 16.27
CA LEU A 118 -31.32 3.02 17.00
C LEU A 118 -32.38 3.98 17.54
N GLY A 119 -31.98 5.15 18.04
CA GLY A 119 -32.90 6.22 18.45
C GLY A 119 -33.81 6.66 17.30
N ARG A 120 -33.25 6.89 16.11
CA ARG A 120 -34.03 7.24 14.91
C ARG A 120 -35.03 6.15 14.53
N ARG A 121 -34.60 4.89 14.52
CA ARG A 121 -35.49 3.75 14.21
C ARG A 121 -36.57 3.54 15.28
N THR A 122 -36.25 3.84 16.54
CA THR A 122 -37.20 3.76 17.65
C THR A 122 -38.35 4.75 17.45
N LEU A 123 -38.09 5.95 16.91
CA LEU A 123 -39.16 6.92 16.58
C LEU A 123 -40.18 6.39 15.57
N ILE A 124 -39.77 5.50 14.66
CA ILE A 124 -40.68 4.86 13.71
C ILE A 124 -41.60 3.89 14.46
N LEU A 125 -41.03 3.02 15.31
CA LEU A 125 -41.80 2.07 16.13
C LEU A 125 -42.74 2.76 17.13
N LEU A 126 -42.37 3.95 17.61
CA LEU A 126 -43.17 4.66 18.60
C LEU A 126 -44.56 5.02 18.08
N LYS A 127 -44.71 5.26 16.77
CA LYS A 127 -46.02 5.51 16.16
C LYS A 127 -46.95 4.31 16.30
N ASP A 128 -46.40 3.10 16.26
CA ASP A 128 -47.18 1.86 16.35
C ASP A 128 -47.48 1.49 17.82
N VAL A 129 -46.57 1.78 18.74
CA VAL A 129 -46.64 1.34 20.15
C VAL A 129 -47.30 2.36 21.08
N ALA A 130 -47.09 3.66 20.87
CA ALA A 130 -47.58 4.72 21.76
C ALA A 130 -49.02 5.19 21.44
N GLY A 131 -49.56 4.80 20.27
CA GLY A 131 -50.86 5.29 19.78
C GLY A 131 -50.77 6.68 19.17
N GLU A 132 -51.92 7.36 19.03
CA GLU A 132 -51.98 8.68 18.34
C GLU A 132 -51.35 9.83 19.14
N ALA A 133 -51.27 9.71 20.46
CA ALA A 133 -50.70 10.75 21.31
C ALA A 133 -49.22 10.44 21.65
N PRO A 134 -48.31 11.42 21.52
CA PRO A 134 -46.92 11.24 21.93
C PRO A 134 -46.84 10.96 23.44
N PRO A 135 -45.91 10.10 23.89
CA PRO A 135 -45.74 9.82 25.30
C PRO A 135 -45.21 11.05 26.05
N GLU A 136 -45.63 11.22 27.29
CA GLU A 136 -45.19 12.33 28.16
C GLU A 136 -43.77 12.08 28.70
N VAL A 137 -43.42 10.82 28.91
CA VAL A 137 -42.13 10.40 29.47
C VAL A 137 -41.57 9.20 28.72
N PHE A 138 -40.33 9.32 28.25
CA PHE A 138 -39.50 8.19 27.85
C PHE A 138 -38.61 7.78 29.00
N GLN A 139 -38.56 6.48 29.26
CA GLN A 139 -37.57 5.91 30.15
C GLN A 139 -36.61 5.04 29.36
N ILE A 140 -35.31 5.33 29.45
CA ILE A 140 -34.27 4.50 28.86
C ILE A 140 -33.62 3.70 29.98
N ALA A 141 -33.80 2.39 29.93
CA ALA A 141 -33.19 1.44 30.85
C ALA A 141 -32.14 0.61 30.10
N GLN A 142 -30.94 0.51 30.66
CA GLN A 142 -29.90 -0.38 30.14
C GLN A 142 -30.10 -1.78 30.76
N GLU A 143 -30.41 -2.77 29.95
CA GLU A 143 -30.55 -4.16 30.40
C GLU A 143 -29.19 -4.85 30.31
N GLN A 144 -28.60 -5.16 31.46
CA GLN A 144 -27.39 -5.99 31.52
C GLN A 144 -27.78 -7.45 31.32
N VAL A 145 -27.28 -8.06 30.25
CA VAL A 145 -27.45 -9.51 30.05
C VAL A 145 -26.42 -10.21 30.92
N ALA A 146 -26.87 -10.89 31.98
CA ALA A 146 -26.00 -11.79 32.70
C ALA A 146 -25.52 -12.89 31.73
N GLY A 147 -24.20 -13.07 31.62
CA GLY A 147 -23.64 -14.15 30.80
C GLY A 147 -24.10 -15.52 31.30
N ARG A 148 -23.89 -16.58 30.50
CA ARG A 148 -24.22 -17.97 30.87
C ARG A 148 -23.66 -18.41 32.23
N SER A 149 -22.57 -17.77 32.69
CA SER A 149 -21.91 -18.03 33.97
C SER A 149 -22.47 -17.20 35.14
N GLY A 150 -23.54 -16.42 34.94
CA GLY A 150 -24.06 -15.47 35.93
C GLY A 150 -23.13 -14.26 36.18
N ARG A 151 -21.92 -14.23 35.60
CA ARG A 151 -21.03 -13.08 35.65
C ARG A 151 -21.39 -12.10 34.53
N VAL A 152 -21.54 -10.83 34.91
CA VAL A 152 -21.66 -9.72 33.98
C VAL A 152 -20.32 -9.60 33.24
N ASP A 153 -20.33 -9.90 31.94
CA ASP A 153 -19.17 -9.65 31.10
C ASP A 153 -19.05 -8.13 30.95
N ARG A 154 -18.00 -7.52 31.53
CA ARG A 154 -17.77 -6.07 31.45
C ARG A 154 -17.76 -5.54 30.00
N ARG A 155 -17.51 -6.42 29.01
CA ARG A 155 -17.53 -6.08 27.58
C ARG A 155 -18.94 -6.03 26.98
N SER A 156 -19.93 -6.61 27.67
CA SER A 156 -21.34 -6.54 27.30
C SER A 156 -22.07 -5.34 27.90
N THR A 157 -21.37 -4.55 28.73
CA THR A 157 -21.94 -3.32 29.30
C THR A 157 -22.04 -2.26 28.21
N ILE A 158 -23.27 -1.76 27.99
CA ILE A 158 -23.53 -0.64 27.10
C ILE A 158 -22.84 0.60 27.68
N PRO A 159 -21.95 1.29 26.94
CA PRO A 159 -21.33 2.53 27.40
C PRO A 159 -22.42 3.56 27.77
N ALA A 160 -22.20 4.31 28.84
CA ALA A 160 -23.17 5.33 29.29
C ALA A 160 -23.41 6.39 28.20
N GLU A 161 -22.36 6.69 27.42
CA GLU A 161 -22.39 7.61 26.29
C GLU A 161 -23.36 7.14 25.20
N ALA A 162 -23.47 5.83 24.95
CA ALA A 162 -24.38 5.31 23.93
C ALA A 162 -25.86 5.52 24.32
N ALA A 163 -26.20 5.35 25.60
CA ALA A 163 -27.54 5.66 26.07
C ALA A 163 -27.83 7.18 26.05
N ALA A 164 -26.82 8.01 26.34
CA ALA A 164 -26.93 9.47 26.22
C ALA A 164 -27.16 9.91 24.76
N ASP A 165 -26.40 9.34 23.82
CA ASP A 165 -26.53 9.64 22.39
C ASP A 165 -27.94 9.25 21.86
N LEU A 166 -28.48 8.10 22.28
CA LEU A 166 -29.85 7.71 21.95
C LEU A 166 -30.87 8.66 22.57
N SER A 167 -30.68 9.06 23.83
CA SER A 167 -31.55 10.01 24.53
C SER A 167 -31.59 11.36 23.83
N GLU A 168 -30.45 11.83 23.32
CA GLU A 168 -30.32 13.08 22.60
C GLU A 168 -31.11 13.06 21.29
N VAL A 169 -31.01 11.96 20.52
CA VAL A 169 -31.79 11.78 19.30
C VAL A 169 -33.30 11.83 19.59
N LEU A 170 -33.76 11.15 20.64
CA LEU A 170 -35.17 11.16 21.02
C LEU A 170 -35.63 12.54 21.49
N ARG A 171 -34.83 13.24 22.30
CA ARG A 171 -35.15 14.60 22.78
C ARG A 171 -35.22 15.62 21.65
N LYS A 172 -34.32 15.52 20.66
CA LYS A 172 -34.32 16.40 19.47
C LYS A 172 -35.58 16.17 18.63
N ALA A 173 -36.04 14.93 18.51
CA ALA A 173 -37.22 14.60 17.71
C ALA A 173 -38.55 14.85 18.44
N LEU A 174 -38.57 14.75 19.77
CA LEU A 174 -39.75 14.89 20.61
C LEU A 174 -39.45 15.88 21.76
N PRO A 175 -39.41 17.20 21.46
CA PRO A 175 -38.94 18.22 22.41
C PRO A 175 -39.83 18.34 23.65
N ASP A 176 -41.12 18.00 23.55
CA ASP A 176 -42.08 18.06 24.66
C ASP A 176 -42.05 16.82 25.55
N THR A 177 -41.37 15.74 25.13
CA THR A 177 -41.30 14.50 25.90
C THR A 177 -40.09 14.51 26.84
N ARG A 178 -40.33 14.19 28.12
CA ARG A 178 -39.26 14.09 29.11
C ARG A 178 -38.52 12.75 28.94
N VAL A 179 -37.22 12.80 28.63
CA VAL A 179 -36.37 11.61 28.55
C VAL A 179 -35.63 11.41 29.88
N LEU A 180 -35.97 10.35 30.60
CA LEU A 180 -35.39 9.97 31.88
C LEU A 180 -34.48 8.73 31.71
N SER A 181 -33.25 8.82 32.18
CA SER A 181 -32.39 7.65 32.39
C SER A 181 -32.73 7.07 33.76
N ALA A 182 -33.33 5.89 33.81
CA ALA A 182 -33.71 5.30 35.09
C ALA A 182 -33.41 3.80 35.13
N THR A 183 -32.82 3.39 36.25
CA THR A 183 -32.41 2.01 36.58
C THR A 183 -33.61 1.14 36.95
N SER A 184 -34.74 1.74 37.34
CA SER A 184 -35.98 1.05 37.70
C SER A 184 -37.19 1.78 37.13
N MET A 185 -38.22 1.03 36.72
CA MET A 185 -39.43 1.55 36.10
C MET A 185 -40.33 2.20 37.19
N PRO A 186 -40.56 3.52 37.18
CA PRO A 186 -41.60 4.10 38.02
C PRO A 186 -42.97 3.72 37.42
N PRO A 187 -43.95 3.34 38.23
CA PRO A 187 -45.31 3.11 37.75
C PRO A 187 -45.93 4.46 37.35
N GLY A 188 -46.50 4.54 36.15
CA GLY A 188 -47.22 5.73 35.71
C GLY A 188 -47.92 5.55 34.36
N PRO A 189 -49.03 6.28 34.11
CA PRO A 189 -49.67 6.30 32.81
C PRO A 189 -48.76 6.95 31.76
N ARG A 190 -48.78 6.42 30.51
CA ARG A 190 -48.07 6.96 29.33
C ARG A 190 -46.53 7.00 29.43
N ILE A 191 -45.95 6.04 30.14
CA ILE A 191 -44.50 5.82 30.12
C ILE A 191 -44.19 4.83 29.01
N VAL A 192 -43.33 5.23 28.07
CA VAL A 192 -42.75 4.29 27.11
C VAL A 192 -41.38 3.88 27.61
N SER A 193 -41.21 2.58 27.84
CA SER A 193 -39.96 1.99 28.28
C SER A 193 -39.12 1.60 27.06
N ILE A 194 -37.85 2.00 27.06
CA ILE A 194 -36.86 1.61 26.05
C ILE A 194 -35.78 0.81 26.77
N ARG A 195 -35.79 -0.51 26.57
CA ARG A 195 -34.74 -1.38 27.10
C ARG A 195 -33.66 -1.57 26.05
N LEU A 196 -32.44 -1.16 26.39
CA LEU A 196 -31.26 -1.32 25.55
C LEU A 196 -30.51 -2.59 25.92
N ARG A 197 -30.28 -3.47 24.94
CA ARG A 197 -29.63 -4.76 25.14
C ARG A 197 -28.59 -5.06 24.05
N ILE A 198 -27.49 -5.71 24.42
CA ILE A 198 -26.55 -6.34 23.48
C ILE A 198 -26.81 -7.84 23.44
N PRO A 199 -27.55 -8.38 22.44
CA PRO A 199 -27.90 -9.79 22.41
C PRO A 199 -26.73 -10.69 22.00
N SER A 200 -25.76 -10.17 21.28
CA SER A 200 -24.59 -10.91 20.79
C SER A 200 -23.37 -10.02 20.75
N TYR A 201 -22.21 -10.56 21.14
CA TYR A 201 -20.91 -9.92 20.97
C TYR A 201 -19.95 -10.90 20.29
N SER A 202 -19.03 -10.36 19.49
CA SER A 202 -17.95 -11.11 18.86
C SER A 202 -16.65 -10.34 18.99
N LEU A 203 -15.56 -11.05 19.26
CA LEU A 203 -14.22 -10.47 19.35
C LEU A 203 -13.35 -11.14 18.30
N THR A 204 -12.87 -10.34 17.35
CA THR A 204 -11.95 -10.81 16.31
C THR A 204 -10.63 -10.09 16.47
N ARG A 205 -9.55 -10.84 16.67
CA ARG A 205 -8.19 -10.30 16.69
C ARG A 205 -7.60 -10.39 15.29
N SER A 206 -7.31 -9.25 14.68
CA SER A 206 -6.56 -9.22 13.42
C SER A 206 -5.09 -9.58 13.66
N GLY A 207 -4.40 -10.08 12.63
CA GLY A 207 -2.95 -10.37 12.69
C GLY A 207 -2.09 -9.15 13.01
N HIS A 208 -2.64 -7.94 12.88
CA HIS A 208 -1.96 -6.67 13.18
C HIS A 208 -2.23 -6.15 14.60
N GLY A 209 -2.83 -6.97 15.47
CA GLY A 209 -3.09 -6.60 16.87
C GLY A 209 -4.26 -5.63 17.05
N VAL A 210 -5.02 -5.32 15.99
CA VAL A 210 -6.26 -4.56 16.09
C VAL A 210 -7.37 -5.53 16.50
N GLU A 211 -7.85 -5.39 17.73
CA GLU A 211 -9.01 -6.11 18.23
C GLU A 211 -10.28 -5.40 17.76
N THR A 212 -11.15 -6.14 17.09
CA THR A 212 -12.47 -5.65 16.66
C THR A 212 -13.53 -6.27 17.55
N VAL A 213 -14.38 -5.42 18.13
CA VAL A 213 -15.54 -5.84 18.93
C VAL A 213 -16.79 -5.57 18.12
N GLY A 214 -17.56 -6.60 17.78
CA GLY A 214 -18.82 -6.45 17.04
C GLY A 214 -20.02 -6.93 17.84
N GLY A 215 -21.20 -6.39 17.58
CA GLY A 215 -22.43 -6.81 18.24
C GLY A 215 -23.69 -6.20 17.63
N ALA A 216 -24.81 -6.36 18.33
CA ALA A 216 -26.05 -5.66 18.02
C ALA A 216 -26.50 -4.86 19.24
N LEU A 217 -27.17 -3.74 19.01
CA LEU A 217 -27.98 -3.04 20.00
C LEU A 217 -29.44 -3.27 19.65
N ARG A 218 -30.22 -3.70 20.63
CA ARG A 218 -31.67 -3.85 20.52
C ARG A 218 -32.34 -2.83 21.42
N ALA A 219 -33.29 -2.08 20.88
CA ALA A 219 -34.25 -1.29 21.63
C ALA A 219 -35.56 -2.06 21.69
N ILE A 220 -36.04 -2.37 22.88
CA ILE A 220 -37.39 -2.90 23.12
C ILE A 220 -38.23 -1.74 23.62
N VAL A 221 -39.26 -1.40 22.85
CA VAL A 221 -40.22 -0.34 23.14
C VAL A 221 -41.45 -0.99 23.75
N GLU A 222 -41.85 -0.56 24.94
CA GLU A 222 -43.07 -1.04 25.62
C GLU A 222 -43.99 0.14 25.89
N GLY A 223 -45.25 0.03 25.48
CA GLY A 223 -46.28 1.06 25.68
C GLY A 223 -47.65 0.43 25.93
N SER A 224 -48.69 1.27 25.91
CA SER A 224 -50.07 0.83 26.18
C SER A 224 -50.61 -0.17 25.16
N SER A 225 -50.14 -0.09 23.91
CA SER A 225 -50.65 -0.91 22.80
C SER A 225 -49.89 -2.22 22.60
N GLY A 226 -48.79 -2.44 23.34
CA GLY A 226 -47.97 -3.65 23.23
C GLY A 226 -46.48 -3.38 23.34
N SER A 227 -45.67 -4.29 22.79
CA SER A 227 -44.22 -4.14 22.70
C SER A 227 -43.73 -4.38 21.27
N ALA A 228 -42.78 -3.56 20.83
CA ALA A 228 -42.06 -3.76 19.59
C ALA A 228 -40.55 -3.70 19.86
N SER A 229 -39.75 -4.26 18.95
CA SER A 229 -38.29 -4.19 19.08
C SER A 229 -37.63 -3.88 17.76
N VAL A 230 -36.52 -3.15 17.81
CA VAL A 230 -35.68 -2.84 16.66
C VAL A 230 -34.21 -3.03 17.02
N ASP A 231 -33.44 -3.49 16.02
CA ASP A 231 -32.04 -3.84 16.18
C ASP A 231 -31.17 -2.99 15.25
N THR A 232 -29.98 -2.61 15.73
CA THR A 232 -28.88 -2.07 14.93
C THR A 232 -27.61 -2.86 15.18
N ARG A 233 -26.80 -3.10 14.16
CA ARG A 233 -25.50 -3.79 14.32
C ARG A 233 -24.38 -2.78 14.42
N PHE A 234 -23.35 -3.11 15.18
CA PHE A 234 -22.15 -2.31 15.27
C PHE A 234 -20.90 -3.17 15.17
N LEU A 235 -19.84 -2.54 14.69
CA LEU A 235 -18.49 -3.07 14.66
C LEU A 235 -17.58 -1.96 15.15
N GLU A 236 -17.05 -2.12 16.36
CA GLU A 236 -16.24 -1.12 17.04
C GLU A 236 -14.91 -0.92 16.29
N LYS A 237 -14.86 0.16 15.53
CA LYS A 237 -13.71 0.62 14.74
C LYS A 237 -13.30 1.99 15.27
N LEU A 238 -12.58 2.01 16.39
CA LEU A 238 -12.12 3.26 17.03
C LEU A 238 -11.38 4.18 16.05
N TRP A 239 -10.59 3.63 15.12
CA TRP A 239 -9.90 4.41 14.10
C TRP A 239 -10.86 5.19 13.18
N LEU A 240 -12.10 4.74 13.04
CA LEU A 240 -13.12 5.39 12.21
C LEU A 240 -14.01 6.34 13.01
N SER A 241 -14.31 6.02 14.27
CA SER A 241 -15.24 6.76 15.14
C SER A 241 -14.57 7.77 16.10
N ASP A 242 -13.37 7.47 16.59
CA ASP A 242 -12.59 8.29 17.53
C ASP A 242 -11.08 8.11 17.26
N TYR A 243 -10.61 8.72 16.17
CA TYR A 243 -9.22 8.61 15.75
C TYR A 243 -8.23 9.15 16.80
N THR A 244 -8.62 10.16 17.55
CA THR A 244 -7.81 10.73 18.63
C THR A 244 -7.51 9.70 19.70
N ARG A 245 -8.54 8.99 20.19
CA ARG A 245 -8.35 7.90 21.15
C ARG A 245 -7.58 6.73 20.54
N PHE A 246 -7.87 6.36 19.30
CA PHE A 246 -7.19 5.27 18.60
C PHE A 246 -5.69 5.51 18.42
N SER A 247 -5.31 6.71 17.98
CA SER A 247 -3.91 7.09 17.77
C SER A 247 -3.12 7.15 19.09
N ALA A 248 -3.75 7.62 20.17
CA ALA A 248 -3.14 7.60 21.51
C ALA A 248 -2.85 6.17 22.01
N LEU A 249 -3.74 5.22 21.73
CA LEU A 249 -3.59 3.82 22.13
C LEU A 249 -2.50 3.09 21.35
N THR A 250 -2.41 3.32 20.04
CA THR A 250 -1.54 2.52 19.17
C THR A 250 -0.13 3.09 19.03
N ARG A 251 0.08 4.41 19.21
CA ARG A 251 1.37 5.11 19.03
C ARG A 251 2.05 4.83 17.69
N ARG A 252 1.27 4.42 16.68
CA ARG A 252 1.75 4.08 15.34
C ARG A 252 1.16 5.04 14.30
N PRO A 253 1.88 5.31 13.21
CA PRO A 253 1.37 6.12 12.12
C PRO A 253 0.40 5.34 11.26
N TRP A 254 -0.88 5.47 11.52
CA TRP A 254 -1.90 4.87 10.70
C TRP A 254 -2.32 5.80 9.56
N LEU A 255 -2.64 5.21 8.41
CA LEU A 255 -3.32 5.92 7.33
C LEU A 255 -4.74 5.40 7.23
N ILE A 256 -5.71 6.31 7.29
CA ILE A 256 -7.11 5.98 7.04
C ILE A 256 -7.45 6.46 5.64
N ALA A 257 -8.00 5.57 4.83
CA ALA A 257 -8.54 5.92 3.53
C ALA A 257 -10.01 5.50 3.45
N ARG A 258 -10.80 6.33 2.79
CA ARG A 258 -12.24 6.18 2.63
C ARG A 258 -12.57 6.20 1.14
N SER A 259 -13.61 5.47 0.73
CA SER A 259 -14.20 5.66 -0.59
C SER A 259 -14.70 7.10 -0.73
N GLN A 260 -14.46 7.72 -1.89
CA GLN A 260 -14.82 9.11 -2.18
C GLN A 260 -16.33 9.29 -2.31
N GLY A 261 -17.01 8.26 -2.80
CA GLY A 261 -18.45 8.25 -3.01
C GLY A 261 -19.11 6.94 -2.59
N PHE A 262 -20.38 6.82 -2.97
CA PHE A 262 -21.13 5.59 -2.88
C PHE A 262 -20.83 4.70 -4.09
N ALA A 263 -20.72 3.39 -3.86
CA ALA A 263 -20.55 2.39 -4.91
C ALA A 263 -21.77 1.48 -5.00
N ASN A 264 -21.91 0.78 -6.13
CA ASN A 264 -23.02 -0.15 -6.36
C ASN A 264 -22.72 -1.55 -5.81
N SER A 265 -21.52 -1.78 -5.28
CA SER A 265 -21.11 -3.04 -4.66
C SER A 265 -20.06 -2.82 -3.58
N ALA A 266 -19.98 -3.75 -2.64
CA ALA A 266 -18.94 -3.79 -1.61
C ALA A 266 -17.52 -3.78 -2.22
N ALA A 267 -17.28 -4.62 -3.22
CA ALA A 267 -15.97 -4.74 -3.87
C ALA A 267 -15.52 -3.44 -4.55
N GLN A 268 -16.45 -2.73 -5.20
CA GLN A 268 -16.16 -1.44 -5.82
C GLN A 268 -15.88 -0.35 -4.78
N ALA A 269 -16.62 -0.32 -3.66
CA ALA A 269 -16.34 0.61 -2.57
C ALA A 269 -14.95 0.36 -1.95
N GLU A 270 -14.60 -0.90 -1.73
CA GLU A 270 -13.27 -1.29 -1.25
C GLU A 270 -12.16 -0.89 -2.22
N GLN A 271 -12.36 -1.13 -3.52
CA GLN A 271 -11.40 -0.73 -4.55
C GLN A 271 -11.16 0.78 -4.53
N ASP A 272 -12.21 1.60 -4.43
CA ASP A 272 -12.10 3.06 -4.34
C ASP A 272 -11.37 3.52 -3.06
N ALA A 273 -11.61 2.82 -1.93
CA ALA A 273 -10.88 3.09 -0.69
C ALA A 273 -9.37 2.74 -0.83
N CYS A 274 -9.03 1.63 -1.49
CA CYS A 274 -7.64 1.27 -1.81
C CYS A 274 -6.98 2.27 -2.78
N ASP A 275 -7.69 2.72 -3.81
CA ASP A 275 -7.20 3.70 -4.78
C ASP A 275 -6.96 5.07 -4.09
N THR A 276 -7.83 5.46 -3.16
CA THR A 276 -7.63 6.62 -2.30
C THR A 276 -6.42 6.47 -1.39
N ALA A 277 -6.23 5.31 -0.75
CA ALA A 277 -5.06 5.05 0.07
C ALA A 277 -3.75 5.09 -0.72
N GLY A 278 -3.73 4.51 -1.93
CA GLY A 278 -2.59 4.54 -2.83
C GLY A 278 -2.18 5.96 -3.21
N ARG A 279 -3.14 6.82 -3.53
CA ARG A 279 -2.92 8.25 -3.78
C ARG A 279 -2.37 8.97 -2.55
N LEU A 280 -3.05 8.86 -1.40
CA LEU A 280 -2.61 9.50 -0.15
C LEU A 280 -1.20 9.08 0.26
N LEU A 281 -0.86 7.79 0.12
CA LEU A 281 0.46 7.28 0.43
C LEU A 281 1.51 7.77 -0.57
N ALA A 282 1.22 7.74 -1.88
CA ALA A 282 2.11 8.27 -2.91
C ALA A 282 2.38 9.78 -2.74
N ASP A 283 1.34 10.56 -2.44
CA ASP A 283 1.47 12.01 -2.23
C ASP A 283 2.23 12.33 -0.94
N THR A 284 1.99 11.56 0.13
CA THR A 284 2.81 11.64 1.34
C THR A 284 4.27 11.31 1.01
N MET A 285 4.51 10.35 0.14
CA MET A 285 5.87 9.98 -0.22
C MET A 285 6.59 11.06 -1.03
N LYS A 286 5.88 11.67 -1.98
CA LYS A 286 6.37 12.79 -2.79
C LYS A 286 6.64 14.03 -1.93
N SER A 287 5.71 14.37 -1.03
CA SER A 287 5.79 15.57 -0.17
C SER A 287 6.76 15.44 1.00
N ALA A 288 7.00 14.22 1.51
CA ALA A 288 8.07 13.98 2.46
C ALA A 288 9.44 14.32 1.88
N GLY A 289 9.54 14.44 0.55
CA GLY A 289 10.77 14.72 -0.18
C GLY A 289 11.77 13.64 0.18
N THR A 290 11.71 12.49 -0.50
CA THR A 290 12.71 11.42 -0.29
C THR A 290 14.06 12.07 -0.14
N PRO A 291 14.67 12.04 1.07
CA PRO A 291 15.87 12.80 1.32
C PRO A 291 16.86 12.41 0.24
N VAL A 292 17.41 13.42 -0.43
CA VAL A 292 18.48 13.28 -1.40
C VAL A 292 19.72 12.86 -0.61
N GLY A 293 19.70 11.63 -0.09
CA GLY A 293 20.87 10.96 0.45
C GLY A 293 21.84 10.67 -0.69
N ALA A 294 23.09 10.40 -0.33
CA ALA A 294 24.28 10.34 -1.18
C ALA A 294 24.21 9.46 -2.44
N TYR A 295 23.11 8.73 -2.68
CA TYR A 295 22.95 7.77 -3.77
C TYR A 295 21.87 8.11 -4.81
N GLY A 296 21.35 9.34 -4.78
CA GLY A 296 20.54 9.91 -5.86
C GLY A 296 19.03 9.81 -5.62
N SER A 297 18.31 10.82 -6.10
CA SER A 297 16.86 10.88 -5.99
C SER A 297 16.23 9.65 -6.66
N VAL A 298 15.49 8.86 -5.88
CA VAL A 298 14.56 7.88 -6.46
C VAL A 298 13.46 8.70 -7.09
N THR A 299 13.49 8.84 -8.41
CA THR A 299 12.35 9.40 -9.15
C THR A 299 11.18 8.45 -8.94
N LEU A 300 10.23 8.84 -8.08
CA LEU A 300 9.01 8.07 -7.87
C LEU A 300 8.23 8.07 -9.19
N PRO A 301 7.82 6.90 -9.71
CA PRO A 301 7.11 6.84 -10.96
C PRO A 301 5.70 7.44 -10.82
N ASP A 302 5.16 7.97 -11.91
CA ASP A 302 3.82 8.58 -11.91
C ASP A 302 2.72 7.56 -11.58
N ASP A 303 2.96 6.28 -11.89
CA ASP A 303 2.06 5.15 -11.61
C ASP A 303 2.16 4.59 -10.16
N LEU A 304 2.95 5.22 -9.27
CA LEU A 304 3.17 4.74 -7.91
C LEU A 304 1.87 4.51 -7.14
N ALA A 305 0.91 5.43 -7.26
CA ALA A 305 -0.37 5.33 -6.58
C ALA A 305 -1.16 4.08 -7.00
N LEU A 306 -1.15 3.73 -8.29
CA LEU A 306 -1.83 2.56 -8.83
C LEU A 306 -1.18 1.26 -8.32
N ARG A 307 0.15 1.22 -8.24
CA ARG A 307 0.89 0.07 -7.69
C ARG A 307 0.61 -0.14 -6.21
N LEU A 308 0.65 0.93 -5.42
CA LEU A 308 0.33 0.87 -3.99
C LEU A 308 -1.11 0.41 -3.77
N ALA A 309 -2.06 0.92 -4.55
CA ALA A 309 -3.45 0.48 -4.49
C ALA A 309 -3.61 -1.01 -4.84
N ALA A 310 -2.90 -1.50 -5.87
CA ALA A 310 -2.92 -2.91 -6.25
C ALA A 310 -2.41 -3.83 -5.11
N GLU A 311 -1.35 -3.42 -4.40
CA GLU A 311 -0.82 -4.17 -3.25
C GLU A 311 -1.79 -4.18 -2.06
N MET A 312 -2.49 -3.07 -1.81
CA MET A 312 -3.54 -2.98 -0.80
C MET A 312 -4.77 -3.83 -1.13
N ARG A 313 -5.14 -3.91 -2.42
CA ARG A 313 -6.18 -4.85 -2.88
C ARG A 313 -5.76 -6.30 -2.63
N GLY A 314 -4.47 -6.62 -2.79
CA GLY A 314 -3.88 -7.90 -2.40
C GLY A 314 -3.79 -8.14 -0.89
N GLY A 315 -4.24 -7.19 -0.06
CA GLY A 315 -4.22 -7.27 1.41
C GLY A 315 -2.90 -6.85 2.05
N ARG A 316 -1.87 -6.48 1.27
CA ARG A 316 -0.62 -5.96 1.83
C ARG A 316 -0.85 -4.56 2.39
N MET A 317 -0.20 -4.26 3.52
CA MET A 317 -0.32 -2.97 4.22
C MET A 317 -1.72 -2.65 4.78
N VAL A 318 -2.76 -3.46 4.54
CA VAL A 318 -4.11 -3.23 5.09
C VAL A 318 -4.23 -3.93 6.42
N ALA A 319 -4.32 -3.16 7.50
CA ALA A 319 -4.47 -3.70 8.84
C ALA A 319 -5.92 -4.01 9.20
N ASP A 320 -6.86 -3.22 8.69
CA ASP A 320 -8.28 -3.39 8.96
C ASP A 320 -9.16 -2.84 7.84
N ARG A 321 -10.39 -3.35 7.74
CA ARG A 321 -11.40 -2.96 6.74
C ARG A 321 -12.74 -2.72 7.42
N PHE A 322 -13.47 -1.74 6.93
CA PHE A 322 -14.85 -1.49 7.29
C PHE A 322 -15.65 -1.22 6.02
N VAL A 323 -16.63 -2.08 5.75
CA VAL A 323 -17.54 -1.95 4.61
C VAL A 323 -18.94 -1.85 5.15
N GLN A 324 -19.72 -0.92 4.61
CA GLN A 324 -21.04 -0.61 5.08
C GLN A 324 -22.00 -0.51 3.91
N ARG A 325 -23.13 -1.20 4.04
CA ARG A 325 -24.26 -1.09 3.13
C ARG A 325 -25.25 -0.07 3.68
N LEU A 326 -25.69 0.83 2.83
CA LEU A 326 -26.70 1.84 3.12
C LEU A 326 -27.93 1.55 2.26
N SER A 327 -29.06 1.30 2.91
CA SER A 327 -30.34 1.05 2.26
C SER A 327 -30.99 2.38 1.87
N ARG A 328 -31.35 2.53 0.58
CA ARG A 328 -32.11 3.67 0.06
C ARG A 328 -33.41 3.21 -0.58
N PRO A 329 -34.42 4.10 -0.74
CA PRO A 329 -35.66 3.76 -1.44
C PRO A 329 -35.46 3.22 -2.87
N TYR A 330 -34.36 3.61 -3.53
CA TYR A 330 -34.05 3.24 -4.92
C TYR A 330 -32.96 2.17 -5.05
N GLY A 331 -32.55 1.54 -3.95
CA GLY A 331 -31.55 0.47 -3.94
C GLY A 331 -30.45 0.66 -2.91
N ASP A 332 -29.69 -0.42 -2.71
CA ASP A 332 -28.58 -0.45 -1.77
C ASP A 332 -27.33 0.20 -2.38
N VAL A 333 -26.63 0.99 -1.58
CA VAL A 333 -25.31 1.52 -1.93
C VAL A 333 -24.28 1.16 -0.88
N TRP A 334 -23.01 1.20 -1.26
CA TRP A 334 -21.90 0.76 -0.42
C TRP A 334 -20.87 1.88 -0.22
N ARG A 335 -20.28 1.94 0.96
CA ARG A 335 -19.07 2.73 1.23
C ARG A 335 -18.06 1.87 2.00
N ALA A 336 -16.78 2.16 1.83
CA ALA A 336 -15.71 1.42 2.48
C ALA A 336 -14.63 2.33 3.03
N ALA A 337 -14.06 1.94 4.17
CA ALA A 337 -12.89 2.55 4.75
C ALA A 337 -11.85 1.47 5.07
N ILE A 338 -10.59 1.78 4.86
CA ILE A 338 -9.47 0.89 5.16
C ILE A 338 -8.47 1.58 6.07
N LEU A 339 -7.94 0.81 7.02
CA LEU A 339 -6.84 1.21 7.88
C LEU A 339 -5.55 0.61 7.31
N VAL A 340 -4.60 1.46 6.97
CA VAL A 340 -3.34 1.08 6.34
C VAL A 340 -2.20 1.28 7.34
N ASP A 341 -1.37 0.24 7.49
CA ASP A 341 -0.08 0.27 8.20
C ASP A 341 1.04 0.54 7.18
N PRO A 342 1.52 1.79 7.03
CA PRO A 342 2.65 2.09 6.17
C PRO A 342 3.97 1.51 6.69
N GLY A 343 4.05 1.14 7.98
CA GLY A 343 5.24 0.55 8.60
C GLY A 343 5.37 -0.95 8.37
N ASN A 344 4.39 -1.60 7.75
CA ASN A 344 4.46 -3.02 7.40
C ASN A 344 5.48 -3.25 6.26
N ASP A 345 6.12 -4.42 6.24
CA ASP A 345 7.12 -4.86 5.24
C ASP A 345 6.62 -4.72 3.79
N GLY A 346 5.31 -4.64 3.59
CA GLY A 346 4.68 -4.41 2.28
C GLY A 346 5.20 -3.15 1.58
N LEU A 347 5.36 -2.02 2.28
CA LEU A 347 5.87 -0.79 1.66
C LEU A 347 7.34 -0.97 1.23
N VAL A 348 8.13 -1.64 2.07
CA VAL A 348 9.55 -1.93 1.82
C VAL A 348 9.70 -2.81 0.58
N GLN A 349 8.85 -3.83 0.44
CA GLN A 349 8.84 -4.71 -0.73
C GLN A 349 8.49 -3.95 -2.01
N VAL A 350 7.48 -3.07 -1.97
CA VAL A 350 7.12 -2.22 -3.13
C VAL A 350 8.28 -1.31 -3.53
N LEU A 351 8.92 -0.65 -2.56
CA LEU A 351 10.06 0.21 -2.80
C LEU A 351 11.26 -0.57 -3.38
N ASN A 352 11.55 -1.76 -2.83
CA ASN A 352 12.63 -2.62 -3.33
C ASN A 352 12.34 -3.12 -4.75
N ASN A 353 11.08 -3.44 -5.07
CA ASN A 353 10.67 -3.82 -6.42
C ASN A 353 10.83 -2.66 -7.41
N LEU A 354 10.47 -1.43 -7.01
CA LEU A 354 10.65 -0.22 -7.82
C LEU A 354 12.12 0.09 -8.07
N ARG A 355 12.96 0.03 -7.03
CA ARG A 355 14.42 0.20 -7.16
C ARG A 355 15.02 -0.88 -8.05
N GLY A 356 14.61 -2.14 -7.87
CA GLY A 356 15.03 -3.26 -8.70
C GLY A 356 14.67 -3.06 -10.18
N ALA A 357 13.47 -2.55 -10.47
CA ALA A 357 13.05 -2.23 -11.83
C ALA A 357 13.88 -1.09 -12.45
N GLN A 358 14.14 -0.01 -11.68
CA GLN A 358 14.98 1.10 -12.14
C GLN A 358 16.43 0.67 -12.38
N HIS A 359 17.00 -0.14 -11.49
CA HIS A 359 18.35 -0.68 -11.66
C HIS A 359 18.46 -1.60 -12.86
N ARG A 360 17.45 -2.45 -13.15
CA ARG A 360 17.42 -3.27 -14.36
C ARG A 360 17.41 -2.40 -15.61
N HIS A 361 16.63 -1.32 -15.61
CA HIS A 361 16.59 -0.38 -16.73
C HIS A 361 17.93 0.32 -16.96
N ARG A 362 18.56 0.86 -15.91
CA ARG A 362 19.91 1.45 -16.01
C ARG A 362 20.97 0.43 -16.40
N ALA A 363 20.92 -0.77 -15.82
CA ALA A 363 21.85 -1.84 -16.16
C ALA A 363 21.71 -2.28 -17.62
N SER A 364 20.49 -2.34 -18.17
CA SER A 364 20.30 -2.59 -19.60
C SER A 364 20.94 -1.49 -20.44
N LEU A 365 20.80 -0.21 -20.07
CA LEU A 365 21.44 0.88 -20.80
C LEU A 365 22.97 0.77 -20.76
N PHE A 366 23.57 0.43 -19.61
CA PHE A 366 25.01 0.21 -19.51
C PHE A 366 25.48 -1.02 -20.29
N VAL A 367 24.72 -2.12 -20.25
CA VAL A 367 25.06 -3.33 -21.02
C VAL A 367 24.94 -3.07 -22.52
N THR A 368 23.90 -2.36 -22.96
CA THR A 368 23.75 -1.95 -24.36
C THR A 368 24.87 -0.98 -24.78
N GLY A 369 25.22 0.00 -23.93
CA GLY A 369 26.33 0.91 -24.21
C GLY A 369 27.68 0.20 -24.27
N PHE A 370 27.95 -0.70 -23.30
CA PHE A 370 29.18 -1.46 -23.27
C PHE A 370 29.28 -2.44 -24.44
N SER A 371 28.19 -3.12 -24.80
CA SER A 371 28.18 -4.02 -25.97
C SER A 371 28.41 -3.25 -27.27
N LEU A 372 27.88 -2.03 -27.40
CA LEU A 372 28.17 -1.16 -28.53
C LEU A 372 29.66 -0.78 -28.58
N VAL A 373 30.24 -0.35 -27.47
CA VAL A 373 31.67 0.00 -27.39
C VAL A 373 32.56 -1.21 -27.68
N ALA A 374 32.22 -2.37 -27.12
CA ALA A 374 32.94 -3.62 -27.34
C ALA A 374 32.87 -4.06 -28.82
N LEU A 375 31.71 -3.89 -29.46
CA LEU A 375 31.53 -4.15 -30.89
C LEU A 375 32.41 -3.23 -31.74
N VAL A 376 32.39 -1.92 -31.46
CA VAL A 376 33.24 -0.93 -32.16
C VAL A 376 34.72 -1.27 -31.97
N GLY A 377 35.14 -1.57 -30.73
CA GLY A 377 36.50 -2.00 -30.44
C GLY A 377 36.91 -3.25 -31.22
N CYS A 378 36.03 -4.25 -31.31
CA CYS A 378 36.25 -5.47 -32.08
C CYS A 378 36.46 -5.17 -33.58
N ILE A 379 35.62 -4.32 -34.18
CA ILE A 379 35.76 -3.90 -35.58
C ILE A 379 37.12 -3.23 -35.83
N VAL A 380 37.54 -2.34 -34.92
CA VAL A 380 38.86 -1.67 -35.01
C VAL A 380 40.01 -2.68 -34.95
N VAL A 381 39.94 -3.66 -34.05
CA VAL A 381 40.98 -4.69 -33.93
C VAL A 381 41.06 -5.55 -35.19
N ILE A 382 39.92 -5.97 -35.74
CA ILE A 382 39.86 -6.74 -36.99
C ILE A 382 40.45 -5.93 -38.15
N TYR A 383 40.11 -4.65 -38.25
CA TYR A 383 40.67 -3.73 -39.25
C TYR A 383 42.20 -3.64 -39.15
N LEU A 384 42.74 -3.41 -37.95
CA LEU A 384 44.19 -3.32 -37.74
C LEU A 384 44.89 -4.63 -38.14
N PHE A 385 44.30 -5.76 -37.78
CA PHE A 385 44.83 -7.07 -38.13
C PHE A 385 44.86 -7.31 -39.65
N LEU A 386 43.75 -7.01 -40.34
CA LEU A 386 43.65 -7.11 -41.81
C LEU A 386 44.64 -6.18 -42.52
N ASN A 387 44.78 -4.95 -42.02
CA ASN A 387 45.72 -3.99 -42.57
C ASN A 387 47.18 -4.46 -42.42
N MET A 388 47.52 -5.01 -41.26
CA MET A 388 48.85 -5.56 -40.99
C MET A 388 49.15 -6.80 -41.86
N ALA A 389 48.17 -7.70 -42.00
CA ALA A 389 48.32 -8.93 -42.79
C ALA A 389 48.49 -8.65 -44.30
N THR A 390 47.84 -7.60 -44.81
CA THR A 390 47.86 -7.25 -46.24
C THR A 390 48.97 -6.26 -46.62
N LYS A 391 49.88 -5.92 -45.68
CA LYS A 391 50.96 -4.93 -45.87
C LYS A 391 50.47 -3.58 -46.43
N GLY A 392 49.23 -3.19 -46.14
CA GLY A 392 48.67 -1.90 -46.56
C GLY A 392 48.21 -1.80 -48.03
N TYR A 393 48.14 -2.91 -48.79
CA TYR A 393 47.75 -2.84 -50.22
C TYR A 393 46.29 -2.40 -50.45
N TYR A 394 45.43 -2.50 -49.44
CA TYR A 394 43.98 -2.26 -49.55
C TYR A 394 43.46 -1.15 -48.62
N GLU A 395 44.29 -0.14 -48.30
CA GLU A 395 43.90 0.91 -47.35
C GLU A 395 42.56 1.60 -47.68
N TRP A 396 42.22 1.77 -48.96
CA TRP A 396 40.99 2.46 -49.37
C TRP A 396 39.74 1.57 -49.31
N ALA A 397 39.84 0.32 -49.78
CA ALA A 397 38.71 -0.62 -49.76
C ALA A 397 38.30 -1.00 -48.33
N LEU A 398 39.28 -1.14 -47.43
CA LEU A 398 39.03 -1.45 -46.02
C LEU A 398 38.35 -0.28 -45.27
N ARG A 399 38.65 0.98 -45.62
CA ARG A 399 37.99 2.15 -45.03
C ARG A 399 36.50 2.21 -45.41
N ILE A 400 36.17 1.95 -46.68
CA ILE A 400 34.77 1.88 -47.15
C ILE A 400 34.02 0.74 -46.46
N ALA A 401 34.61 -0.47 -46.42
CA ALA A 401 33.98 -1.62 -45.77
C ALA A 401 33.71 -1.36 -44.27
N SER A 402 34.67 -0.75 -43.57
CA SER A 402 34.52 -0.39 -42.15
C SER A 402 33.40 0.62 -41.93
N PHE A 403 33.31 1.64 -42.80
CA PHE A 403 32.24 2.63 -42.76
C PHE A 403 30.86 2.00 -42.99
N VAL A 404 30.74 1.10 -43.96
CA VAL A 404 29.48 0.38 -44.25
C VAL A 404 29.06 -0.51 -43.08
N ILE A 405 30.00 -1.21 -42.44
CA ILE A 405 29.70 -2.07 -41.27
C ILE A 405 29.26 -1.21 -40.07
N ILE A 406 29.95 -0.09 -39.81
CA ILE A 406 29.57 0.83 -38.74
C ILE A 406 28.18 1.43 -39.01
N ALA A 407 27.93 1.93 -40.21
CA ALA A 407 26.65 2.51 -40.60
C ALA A 407 25.51 1.46 -40.54
N GLY A 408 25.75 0.26 -41.04
CA GLY A 408 24.79 -0.86 -40.98
C GLY A 408 24.51 -1.31 -39.54
N GLY A 409 25.54 -1.40 -38.70
CA GLY A 409 25.39 -1.71 -37.27
C GLY A 409 24.61 -0.63 -36.52
N LEU A 410 24.85 0.64 -36.84
CA LEU A 410 24.13 1.77 -36.23
C LEU A 410 22.64 1.75 -36.64
N LEU A 411 22.35 1.52 -37.92
CA LEU A 411 20.99 1.38 -38.44
C LEU A 411 20.26 0.18 -37.82
N PHE A 412 20.93 -0.97 -37.68
CA PHE A 412 20.36 -2.15 -37.05
C PHE A 412 19.99 -1.90 -35.57
N VAL A 413 20.90 -1.29 -34.80
CA VAL A 413 20.64 -0.93 -33.39
C VAL A 413 19.51 0.11 -33.27
N LEU A 414 19.44 1.08 -34.19
CA LEU A 414 18.34 2.05 -34.24
C LEU A 414 17.00 1.38 -34.59
N SER A 415 17.00 0.40 -35.49
CA SER A 415 15.79 -0.33 -35.89
C SER A 415 15.21 -1.23 -34.78
N LEU A 416 16.06 -1.72 -33.87
CA LEU A 416 15.66 -2.55 -32.71
C LEU A 416 15.10 -1.73 -31.55
N ARG A 417 15.18 -0.40 -31.62
CA ARG A 417 14.80 0.52 -30.55
C ARG A 417 13.42 1.17 -30.75
N TRP A 418 12.80 0.92 -31.90
CA TRP A 418 11.40 1.18 -32.22
C TRP A 418 10.64 -0.14 -32.12
#